data_AF-A0A3N7CZE7-F1
#
_entry.id   AF-A0A3N7CZE7-F1
#
_cell.length_a   1.000
_cell.length_b   1.000
_cell.length_c   1.000
_cell.angle_alpha   90.00
_cell.angle_beta   90.00
_cell.angle_gamma   90.00
#
_symmetry.space_group_name_H-M   'P 1'
#
loop_
_entity.id
_entity.type
_entity.pdbx_description
1 polymer ?
#
loop_
_entity_poly.entity_id
_entity_poly.type
_entity_poly.pdbx_seq_one_letter_code
_entity_poly.pdbx_strand_id
1 'polypeptide(L)'
;MNILNILQHIENVDQELYERLSPRRRVMKDFFNLGKKISVAAVPLALGTLFQKAYGQTGNNTVVLEALNFALALEYMEFHFYNNALTLTPALIPAGDKPVITTLRDHEQAHINLLIQTIQSLNGTVRAAMPYEAFDYTKVATNVNTSYSTFLRTAMLLEDLGVRAYKGQLISLTENNAVLSAALRIHSVEARHAAQIRLMVNKLQLVNLKQLRPWPGQRRSDNGDLLKDNFNDSTLGTMAAIYDKDSTVANNENKTVQAGISLVGINGNVEVTVAPAAESFDEFLLTASARKAANDLFIKTGYKLI
;
A
#
# COMPACT_ATOMS: atom_id res chain seq x y z
N MET A 1 -8.92 -18.63 50.48
CA MET A 1 -9.14 -17.86 49.24
C MET A 1 -9.76 -18.82 48.23
N ASN A 2 -10.98 -18.56 47.78
CA ASN A 2 -11.78 -19.56 47.04
C ASN A 2 -11.51 -19.44 45.53
N ILE A 3 -10.60 -20.26 45.00
CA ILE A 3 -10.16 -20.26 43.59
C ILE A 3 -11.33 -20.50 42.62
N LEU A 4 -12.37 -21.20 43.06
CA LEU A 4 -13.57 -21.46 42.26
C LEU A 4 -14.40 -20.18 42.02
N ASN A 5 -14.41 -19.24 42.99
CA ASN A 5 -15.10 -17.95 42.82
C ASN A 5 -14.34 -17.00 41.87
N ILE A 6 -13.02 -17.17 41.72
CA ILE A 6 -12.20 -16.37 40.79
C ILE A 6 -12.43 -16.83 39.35
N LEU A 7 -12.54 -18.13 39.11
CA LEU A 7 -12.85 -18.69 37.78
C LEU A 7 -14.26 -18.30 37.32
N GLN A 8 -15.24 -18.28 38.22
CA GLN A 8 -16.62 -17.87 37.93
C GLN A 8 -16.75 -16.35 37.66
N HIS A 9 -15.81 -15.52 38.15
CA HIS A 9 -15.71 -14.10 37.80
C HIS A 9 -14.95 -13.86 36.49
N ILE A 10 -14.14 -14.81 36.02
CA ILE A 10 -13.47 -14.75 34.70
C ILE A 10 -14.42 -15.22 33.58
N GLU A 11 -15.37 -16.09 33.88
CA GLU A 11 -16.39 -16.53 32.91
C GLU A 11 -17.45 -15.44 32.65
N ASN A 12 -17.70 -14.55 33.63
CA ASN A 12 -18.55 -13.37 33.48
C ASN A 12 -17.81 -12.15 32.91
N VAL A 13 -16.66 -12.34 32.25
CA VAL A 13 -15.95 -11.25 31.58
C VAL A 13 -16.81 -10.77 30.41
N ASP A 14 -17.44 -9.64 30.67
CA ASP A 14 -18.25 -8.81 29.80
C ASP A 14 -17.78 -8.88 28.34
N GLN A 15 -18.69 -9.20 27.42
CA GLN A 15 -18.42 -9.17 25.98
C GLN A 15 -17.85 -7.81 25.56
N GLU A 16 -18.22 -6.75 26.28
CA GLU A 16 -17.72 -5.40 26.10
C GLU A 16 -16.21 -5.25 26.39
N LEU A 17 -15.64 -6.05 27.31
CA LEU A 17 -14.21 -6.04 27.61
C LEU A 17 -13.38 -6.64 26.46
N TYR A 18 -13.84 -7.74 25.87
CA TYR A 18 -13.22 -8.34 24.69
C TYR A 18 -13.29 -7.44 23.45
N GLU A 19 -14.37 -6.68 23.32
CA GLU A 19 -14.53 -5.67 22.27
C GLU A 19 -13.66 -4.44 22.50
N ARG A 20 -13.40 -4.04 23.75
CA ARG A 20 -12.46 -2.95 24.11
C ARG A 20 -10.99 -3.38 23.96
N LEU A 21 -10.67 -4.66 24.18
CA LEU A 21 -9.31 -5.20 24.09
C LEU A 21 -8.87 -5.59 22.67
N SER A 22 -9.78 -5.61 21.68
CA SER A 22 -9.42 -5.89 20.29
C SER A 22 -10.01 -4.91 19.26
N PRO A 23 -9.62 -3.62 19.30
CA PRO A 23 -10.03 -2.63 18.30
C PRO A 23 -9.77 -3.11 16.86
N ARG A 24 -8.64 -3.81 16.63
CA ARG A 24 -8.28 -4.40 15.33
C ARG A 24 -9.28 -5.46 14.84
N ARG A 25 -9.79 -6.31 15.74
CA ARG A 25 -10.77 -7.36 15.38
C ARG A 25 -12.15 -6.75 15.11
N ARG A 26 -12.52 -5.70 15.85
CA ARG A 26 -13.74 -4.92 15.59
C ARG A 26 -13.68 -4.27 14.21
N VAL A 27 -12.60 -3.56 13.89
CA VAL A 27 -12.37 -2.96 12.57
C VAL A 27 -12.40 -4.01 11.45
N MET A 28 -11.79 -5.18 11.65
CA MET A 28 -11.83 -6.28 10.67
C MET A 28 -13.23 -6.93 10.55
N LYS A 29 -13.98 -7.04 11.65
CA LYS A 29 -15.38 -7.51 11.64
C LYS A 29 -16.29 -6.49 10.96
N ASP A 30 -16.11 -5.21 11.21
CA ASP A 30 -16.86 -4.14 10.56
C ASP A 30 -16.55 -4.10 9.06
N PHE A 31 -15.28 -4.24 8.68
CA PHE A 31 -14.84 -4.41 7.29
C PHE A 31 -15.48 -5.64 6.63
N PHE A 32 -15.47 -6.80 7.29
CA PHE A 32 -16.04 -8.04 6.79
C PHE A 32 -17.57 -8.01 6.69
N ASN A 33 -18.25 -7.42 7.68
CA ASN A 33 -19.70 -7.28 7.70
C ASN A 33 -20.21 -6.25 6.69
N LEU A 34 -19.40 -5.23 6.40
CA LEU A 34 -19.64 -4.29 5.31
C LEU A 34 -19.45 -4.96 3.94
N GLY A 35 -18.38 -5.73 3.77
CA GLY A 35 -18.10 -6.49 2.54
C GLY A 35 -19.16 -7.56 2.20
N LYS A 36 -19.84 -8.13 3.20
CA LYS A 36 -20.97 -9.05 2.98
C LYS A 36 -22.27 -8.39 2.50
N LYS A 37 -22.43 -7.08 2.71
CA LYS A 37 -23.69 -6.37 2.45
C LYS A 37 -23.60 -5.40 1.27
N ILE A 38 -22.42 -5.21 0.71
CA ILE A 38 -22.17 -4.26 -0.37
C ILE A 38 -21.67 -5.03 -1.58
N SER A 39 -22.53 -5.23 -2.58
CA SER A 39 -22.10 -5.60 -3.92
C SER A 39 -21.17 -4.50 -4.48
N VAL A 40 -20.23 -4.84 -5.37
CA VAL A 40 -19.26 -3.90 -5.96
C VAL A 40 -19.94 -2.63 -6.52
N ALA A 41 -21.20 -2.73 -6.96
CA ALA A 41 -22.00 -1.61 -7.43
C ALA A 41 -22.50 -0.62 -6.34
N ALA A 42 -22.54 -1.02 -5.06
CA ALA A 42 -23.07 -0.22 -3.95
C ALA A 42 -21.98 0.43 -3.06
N VAL A 43 -20.70 0.06 -3.27
CA VAL A 43 -19.54 0.68 -2.60
C VAL A 43 -19.53 2.22 -2.77
N PRO A 44 -19.82 2.78 -3.95
CA PRO A 44 -19.80 4.23 -4.14
C PRO A 44 -20.84 4.98 -3.29
N LEU A 45 -22.06 4.45 -3.16
CA LEU A 45 -23.15 5.11 -2.44
C LEU A 45 -22.97 5.03 -0.91
N ALA A 46 -22.51 3.90 -0.39
CA ALA A 46 -22.27 3.73 1.05
C ALA A 46 -21.15 4.66 1.54
N LEU A 47 -20.11 4.89 0.72
CA LEU A 47 -19.00 5.78 1.04
C LEU A 47 -19.43 7.26 1.05
N GLY A 48 -20.30 7.70 0.13
CA GLY A 48 -20.79 9.09 0.08
C GLY A 48 -21.45 9.56 1.39
N THR A 49 -22.21 8.68 2.06
CA THR A 49 -22.84 9.01 3.35
C THR A 49 -21.85 9.13 4.51
N LEU A 50 -20.71 8.42 4.44
CA LEU A 50 -19.64 8.52 5.44
C LEU A 50 -18.89 9.84 5.31
N PHE A 51 -18.65 10.30 4.08
CA PHE A 51 -17.96 11.57 3.82
C PHE A 51 -18.81 12.80 4.19
N GLN A 52 -20.13 12.74 4.05
CA GLN A 52 -21.02 13.82 4.52
C GLN A 52 -20.89 14.07 6.04
N LYS A 53 -20.64 13.02 6.85
CA LYS A 53 -20.41 13.14 8.30
C LYS A 53 -19.01 13.68 8.64
N ALA A 54 -18.04 13.50 7.75
CA ALA A 54 -16.67 13.99 7.90
C ALA A 54 -16.59 15.52 7.95
N TYR A 55 -17.54 16.21 7.29
CA TYR A 55 -17.65 17.67 7.27
C TYR A 55 -17.77 18.30 8.67
N GLY A 56 -18.25 17.54 9.66
CA GLY A 56 -18.41 18.03 11.04
C GLY A 56 -17.15 17.99 11.91
N GLN A 57 -16.06 17.36 11.47
CA GLN A 57 -14.78 17.32 12.18
C GLN A 57 -13.82 18.34 11.56
N THR A 58 -13.73 19.52 12.17
CA THR A 58 -12.84 20.61 11.78
C THR A 58 -11.37 20.26 12.06
N GLY A 59 -10.78 19.42 11.22
CA GLY A 59 -9.33 19.39 10.96
C GLY A 59 -8.98 20.35 9.82
N ASN A 60 -7.70 20.68 9.64
CA ASN A 60 -7.25 21.53 8.53
C ASN A 60 -7.44 20.78 7.20
N ASN A 61 -8.59 20.97 6.54
CA ASN A 61 -8.96 20.33 5.27
C ASN A 61 -7.86 20.44 4.20
N THR A 62 -7.02 21.48 4.25
CA THR A 62 -5.88 21.65 3.33
C THR A 62 -4.97 20.44 3.29
N VAL A 63 -4.50 19.95 4.45
CA VAL A 63 -3.56 18.82 4.54
C VAL A 63 -4.21 17.52 4.05
N VAL A 64 -5.49 17.33 4.38
CA VAL A 64 -6.28 16.18 3.90
C VAL A 64 -6.44 16.22 2.38
N LEU A 65 -6.81 17.37 1.82
CA LEU A 65 -7.00 17.56 0.39
C LEU A 65 -5.68 17.43 -0.39
N GLU A 66 -4.57 17.87 0.17
CA GLU A 66 -3.23 17.66 -0.39
C GLU A 66 -2.87 16.17 -0.42
N ALA A 67 -3.12 15.43 0.68
CA ALA A 67 -2.89 14.00 0.74
C ALA A 67 -3.74 13.23 -0.28
N LEU A 68 -5.03 13.57 -0.42
CA LEU A 68 -5.93 12.94 -1.37
C LEU A 68 -5.56 13.25 -2.83
N ASN A 69 -5.17 14.50 -3.13
CA ASN A 69 -4.69 14.86 -4.47
C ASN A 69 -3.33 14.24 -4.78
N PHE A 70 -2.47 14.04 -3.78
CA PHE A 70 -1.23 13.30 -3.96
C PHE A 70 -1.51 11.83 -4.29
N ALA A 71 -2.37 11.16 -3.51
CA ALA A 71 -2.81 9.79 -3.77
C ALA A 71 -3.41 9.66 -5.18
N LEU A 72 -4.30 10.58 -5.58
CA LEU A 72 -4.93 10.58 -6.91
C LEU A 72 -3.91 10.66 -8.06
N ALA A 73 -2.74 11.28 -7.84
CA ALA A 73 -1.66 11.27 -8.82
C ALA A 73 -1.04 9.88 -9.01
N LEU A 74 -0.85 9.15 -7.90
CA LEU A 74 -0.29 7.80 -7.92
C LEU A 74 -1.28 6.83 -8.57
N GLU A 75 -2.58 6.96 -8.30
CA GLU A 75 -3.61 6.15 -8.95
C GLU A 75 -3.65 6.34 -10.47
N TYR A 76 -3.50 7.59 -10.97
CA TYR A 76 -3.37 7.82 -12.41
C TYR A 76 -2.13 7.11 -12.99
N MET A 77 -1.01 7.12 -12.25
CA MET A 77 0.23 6.48 -12.64
C MET A 77 0.08 4.96 -12.75
N GLU A 78 -0.57 4.30 -11.79
CA GLU A 78 -0.80 2.84 -11.79
C GLU A 78 -1.87 2.45 -12.82
N PHE A 79 -2.99 3.16 -12.88
CA PHE A 79 -4.03 2.94 -13.88
C PHE A 79 -3.46 2.98 -15.31
N HIS A 80 -2.68 4.02 -15.62
CA HIS A 80 -2.11 4.18 -16.96
C HIS A 80 -1.07 3.11 -17.30
N PHE A 81 -0.36 2.58 -16.29
CA PHE A 81 0.59 1.48 -16.48
C PHE A 81 -0.14 0.21 -16.93
N TYR A 82 -1.15 -0.22 -16.17
CA TYR A 82 -1.91 -1.43 -16.49
C TYR A 82 -2.77 -1.27 -17.74
N ASN A 83 -3.44 -0.13 -17.89
CA ASN A 83 -4.29 0.12 -19.04
C ASN A 83 -3.48 0.13 -20.35
N ASN A 84 -2.26 0.68 -20.36
CA ASN A 84 -1.39 0.64 -21.53
C ASN A 84 -1.00 -0.80 -21.90
N ALA A 85 -0.61 -1.62 -20.92
CA ALA A 85 -0.24 -3.01 -21.16
C ALA A 85 -1.40 -3.85 -21.72
N LEU A 86 -2.63 -3.59 -21.26
CA LEU A 86 -3.83 -4.29 -21.72
C LEU A 86 -4.31 -3.83 -23.10
N THR A 87 -4.09 -2.56 -23.46
CA THR A 87 -4.70 -1.96 -24.67
C THR A 87 -3.72 -1.78 -25.82
N LEU A 88 -2.46 -1.42 -25.53
CA LEU A 88 -1.44 -1.08 -26.54
C LEU A 88 -0.40 -2.19 -26.71
N THR A 89 -0.12 -2.97 -25.67
CA THR A 89 0.78 -4.13 -25.75
C THR A 89 0.12 -5.43 -25.27
N PRO A 90 -1.10 -5.79 -25.74
CA PRO A 90 -1.86 -6.93 -25.20
C PRO A 90 -1.18 -8.30 -25.36
N ALA A 91 -0.18 -8.41 -26.25
CA ALA A 91 0.62 -9.63 -26.41
C ALA A 91 1.71 -9.79 -25.34
N LEU A 92 2.03 -8.74 -24.59
CA LEU A 92 3.00 -8.73 -23.50
C LEU A 92 2.55 -9.62 -22.33
N ILE A 93 1.26 -9.61 -22.02
CA ILE A 93 0.69 -10.32 -20.86
C ILE A 93 0.23 -11.72 -21.28
N PRO A 94 0.76 -12.80 -20.69
CA PRO A 94 0.29 -14.16 -20.92
C PRO A 94 -1.22 -14.30 -20.66
N ALA A 95 -1.89 -15.14 -21.46
CA ALA A 95 -3.35 -15.27 -21.40
C ALA A 95 -3.89 -15.62 -19.99
N GLY A 96 -3.17 -16.46 -19.23
CA GLY A 96 -3.54 -16.84 -17.87
C GLY A 96 -3.45 -15.69 -16.85
N ASP A 97 -2.63 -14.67 -17.12
CA ASP A 97 -2.38 -13.56 -16.22
C ASP A 97 -3.21 -12.31 -16.57
N LYS A 98 -3.76 -12.23 -17.79
CA LYS A 98 -4.62 -11.11 -18.24
C LYS A 98 -5.79 -10.80 -17.30
N PRO A 99 -6.53 -11.78 -16.75
CA PRO A 99 -7.62 -11.48 -15.81
C PRO A 99 -7.15 -10.78 -14.54
N VAL A 100 -5.95 -11.15 -14.05
CA VAL A 100 -5.35 -10.53 -12.87
C VAL A 100 -5.01 -9.08 -13.19
N ILE A 101 -4.25 -8.83 -14.28
CA ILE A 101 -3.86 -7.47 -14.67
C ILE A 101 -5.08 -6.58 -14.98
N THR A 102 -6.14 -7.14 -15.55
CA THR A 102 -7.41 -6.42 -15.77
C THR A 102 -8.05 -6.03 -14.44
N THR A 103 -8.04 -6.93 -13.45
CA THR A 103 -8.59 -6.65 -12.12
C THR A 103 -7.83 -5.51 -11.43
N LEU A 104 -6.49 -5.51 -11.48
CA LEU A 104 -5.69 -4.41 -10.92
C LEU A 104 -6.05 -3.08 -11.60
N ARG A 105 -6.06 -3.04 -12.94
CA ARG A 105 -6.48 -1.86 -13.71
C ARG A 105 -7.86 -1.33 -13.28
N ASP A 106 -8.82 -2.23 -13.13
CA ASP A 106 -10.20 -1.88 -12.75
C ASP A 106 -10.29 -1.34 -11.31
N HIS A 107 -9.46 -1.86 -10.40
CA HIS A 107 -9.33 -1.32 -9.05
C HIS A 107 -8.72 0.09 -9.06
N GLU A 108 -7.66 0.35 -9.83
CA GLU A 108 -7.08 1.71 -9.90
C GLU A 108 -8.09 2.71 -10.44
N GLN A 109 -8.90 2.31 -11.41
CA GLN A 109 -9.99 3.15 -11.90
C GLN A 109 -11.04 3.44 -10.81
N ALA A 110 -11.35 2.45 -9.98
CA ALA A 110 -12.27 2.62 -8.86
C ALA A 110 -11.68 3.53 -7.77
N HIS A 111 -10.38 3.43 -7.49
CA HIS A 111 -9.66 4.31 -6.57
C HIS A 111 -9.67 5.77 -7.06
N ILE A 112 -9.35 6.02 -8.33
CA ILE A 112 -9.47 7.33 -8.98
C ILE A 112 -10.87 7.92 -8.73
N ASN A 113 -11.91 7.16 -9.06
CA ASN A 113 -13.29 7.61 -8.92
C ASN A 113 -13.64 7.95 -7.46
N LEU A 114 -13.22 7.11 -6.51
CA LEU A 114 -13.44 7.32 -5.09
C LEU A 114 -12.72 8.58 -4.58
N LEU A 115 -11.46 8.79 -4.95
CA LEU A 115 -10.69 9.94 -4.53
C LEU A 115 -11.28 11.25 -5.09
N ILE A 116 -11.66 11.27 -6.37
CA ILE A 116 -12.34 12.42 -6.99
C ILE A 116 -13.61 12.77 -6.22
N GLN A 117 -14.48 11.78 -5.96
CA GLN A 117 -15.71 11.99 -5.20
C GLN A 117 -15.43 12.47 -3.77
N THR A 118 -14.43 11.91 -3.11
CA THR A 118 -14.04 12.29 -1.75
C THR A 118 -13.57 13.74 -1.71
N ILE A 119 -12.66 14.14 -2.61
CA ILE A 119 -12.15 15.52 -2.71
C ILE A 119 -13.31 16.49 -2.95
N GLN A 120 -14.22 16.18 -3.88
CA GLN A 120 -15.39 17.01 -4.15
C GLN A 120 -16.34 17.13 -2.95
N SER A 121 -16.58 16.03 -2.23
CA SER A 121 -17.42 16.04 -1.03
C SER A 121 -16.87 16.90 0.12
N LEU A 122 -15.54 17.12 0.12
CA LEU A 122 -14.85 18.00 1.05
C LEU A 122 -14.75 19.45 0.53
N ASN A 123 -15.45 19.78 -0.57
CA ASN A 123 -15.35 21.04 -1.30
C ASN A 123 -13.92 21.39 -1.75
N GLY A 124 -13.09 20.37 -1.98
CA GLY A 124 -11.74 20.54 -2.48
C GLY A 124 -11.69 20.60 -4.00
N THR A 125 -10.65 21.26 -4.51
CA THR A 125 -10.32 21.22 -5.94
C THR A 125 -9.65 19.89 -6.25
N VAL A 126 -10.25 19.12 -7.16
CA VAL A 126 -9.67 17.90 -7.72
C VAL A 126 -8.52 18.31 -8.65
N ARG A 127 -7.37 17.67 -8.50
CA ARG A 127 -6.25 17.87 -9.43
C ARG A 127 -6.66 17.53 -10.86
N ALA A 128 -5.98 18.16 -11.82
CA ALA A 128 -6.11 17.78 -13.22
C ALA A 128 -5.74 16.30 -13.42
N ALA A 129 -6.50 15.63 -14.29
CA ALA A 129 -6.19 14.27 -14.71
C ALA A 129 -4.79 14.22 -15.33
N MET A 130 -4.01 13.21 -14.96
CA MET A 130 -2.68 12.99 -15.53
C MET A 130 -2.80 11.95 -16.65
N PRO A 131 -2.59 12.34 -17.91
CA PRO A 131 -2.72 11.41 -19.03
C PRO A 131 -1.50 10.46 -19.13
N TYR A 132 -1.57 9.42 -19.96
CA TYR A 132 -0.47 8.45 -20.13
C TYR A 132 0.87 9.13 -20.47
N GLU A 133 0.86 10.18 -21.29
CA GLU A 133 2.05 10.92 -21.65
C GLU A 133 2.72 11.66 -20.48
N ALA A 134 2.04 11.81 -19.34
CA ALA A 134 2.65 12.32 -18.12
C ALA A 134 3.68 11.35 -17.52
N PHE A 135 3.61 10.08 -17.89
CA PHE A 135 4.43 9.00 -17.34
C PHE A 135 5.45 8.46 -18.34
N ASP A 136 6.56 7.95 -17.81
CA ASP A 136 7.65 7.30 -18.51
C ASP A 136 8.20 6.14 -17.68
N TYR A 137 7.61 4.96 -17.85
CA TYR A 137 8.04 3.73 -17.19
C TYR A 137 9.38 3.20 -17.72
N THR A 138 9.86 3.71 -18.86
CA THR A 138 11.14 3.28 -19.45
C THR A 138 12.35 3.81 -18.67
N LYS A 139 12.16 4.86 -17.86
CA LYS A 139 13.15 5.38 -16.89
C LYS A 139 13.56 4.32 -15.86
N VAL A 140 12.65 3.42 -15.49
CA VAL A 140 12.95 2.29 -14.61
C VAL A 140 13.58 1.15 -15.40
N ALA A 141 12.99 0.78 -16.54
CA ALA A 141 13.51 -0.25 -17.41
C ALA A 141 13.07 -0.07 -18.86
N THR A 142 14.03 -0.01 -19.79
CA THR A 142 13.77 0.30 -21.20
C THR A 142 12.89 -0.73 -21.91
N ASN A 143 12.93 -2.00 -21.49
CA ASN A 143 12.15 -3.09 -22.08
C ASN A 143 10.83 -3.39 -21.34
N VAL A 144 10.32 -2.45 -20.53
CA VAL A 144 9.07 -2.61 -19.76
C VAL A 144 7.86 -2.98 -20.64
N ASN A 145 7.81 -2.50 -21.88
CA ASN A 145 6.69 -2.75 -22.81
C ASN A 145 6.89 -3.98 -23.70
N THR A 146 8.03 -4.67 -23.60
CA THR A 146 8.39 -5.78 -24.49
C THR A 146 8.82 -7.06 -23.75
N SER A 147 9.07 -6.96 -22.44
CA SER A 147 9.46 -8.08 -21.59
C SER A 147 8.47 -8.23 -20.44
N TYR A 148 7.74 -9.34 -20.41
CA TYR A 148 6.74 -9.59 -19.36
C TYR A 148 7.36 -9.63 -17.95
N SER A 149 8.56 -10.19 -17.83
CA SER A 149 9.30 -10.21 -16.56
C SER A 149 9.69 -8.80 -16.11
N THR A 150 10.10 -7.93 -17.04
CA THR A 150 10.38 -6.53 -16.74
C THR A 150 9.10 -5.80 -16.35
N PHE A 151 8.02 -5.99 -17.10
CA PHE A 151 6.70 -5.43 -16.80
C PHE A 151 6.28 -5.74 -15.37
N LEU A 152 6.29 -7.01 -14.95
CA LEU A 152 5.89 -7.39 -13.58
C LEU A 152 6.83 -6.82 -12.52
N ARG A 153 8.14 -6.72 -12.80
CA ARG A 153 9.11 -6.12 -11.85
C ARG A 153 8.96 -4.60 -11.76
N THR A 154 8.54 -3.92 -12.83
CA THR A 154 8.16 -2.50 -12.80
C THR A 154 6.82 -2.31 -12.08
N ALA A 155 5.84 -3.19 -12.32
CA ALA A 155 4.58 -3.22 -11.57
C ALA A 155 4.85 -3.32 -10.07
N MET A 156 5.73 -4.23 -9.66
CA MET A 156 6.10 -4.40 -8.25
C MET A 156 6.64 -3.12 -7.61
N LEU A 157 7.44 -2.34 -8.33
CA LEU A 157 7.95 -1.05 -7.86
C LEU A 157 6.84 0.00 -7.71
N LEU A 158 5.89 0.02 -8.65
CA LEU A 158 4.73 0.90 -8.58
C LEU A 158 3.88 0.57 -7.34
N GLU A 159 3.48 -0.69 -7.21
CA GLU A 159 2.66 -1.18 -6.11
C GLU A 159 3.32 -0.96 -4.73
N ASP A 160 4.61 -1.29 -4.59
CA ASP A 160 5.32 -1.07 -3.34
C ASP A 160 5.43 0.43 -3.01
N LEU A 161 5.62 1.29 -4.02
CA LEU A 161 5.59 2.75 -3.85
C LEU A 161 4.20 3.22 -3.41
N GLY A 162 3.14 2.74 -4.06
CA GLY A 162 1.75 3.04 -3.76
C GLY A 162 1.39 2.72 -2.32
N VAL A 163 1.61 1.47 -1.88
CA VAL A 163 1.33 1.03 -0.51
C VAL A 163 2.05 1.91 0.52
N ARG A 164 3.37 2.13 0.35
CA ARG A 164 4.17 2.91 1.29
C ARG A 164 3.78 4.38 1.31
N ALA A 165 3.45 4.96 0.16
CA ALA A 165 2.97 6.32 0.04
C ALA A 165 1.61 6.49 0.73
N TYR A 166 0.67 5.57 0.50
CA TYR A 166 -0.63 5.56 1.17
C TYR A 166 -0.48 5.45 2.67
N LYS A 167 0.35 4.51 3.16
CA LYS A 167 0.62 4.34 4.58
C LYS A 167 1.14 5.62 5.21
N GLY A 168 1.99 6.36 4.50
CA GLY A 168 2.50 7.66 4.92
C GLY A 168 1.42 8.73 4.97
N GLN A 169 0.52 8.77 3.98
CA GLN A 169 -0.61 9.70 3.97
C GLN A 169 -1.56 9.48 5.15
N LEU A 170 -1.69 8.26 5.68
CA LEU A 170 -2.56 7.99 6.84
C LEU A 170 -2.22 8.86 8.06
N ILE A 171 -0.95 9.27 8.22
CA ILE A 171 -0.50 10.17 9.29
C ILE A 171 -1.21 11.53 9.18
N SER A 172 -1.41 12.02 7.96
CA SER A 172 -2.09 13.29 7.66
C SER A 172 -3.62 13.20 7.76
N LEU A 173 -4.18 12.00 7.91
CA LEU A 173 -5.62 11.75 7.90
C LEU A 173 -6.20 11.40 9.27
N THR A 174 -5.39 11.33 10.33
CA THR A 174 -5.80 10.86 11.66
C THR A 174 -6.96 11.64 12.27
N GLU A 175 -7.07 12.94 11.94
CA GLU A 175 -8.11 13.83 12.46
C GLU A 175 -9.45 13.72 11.72
N ASN A 176 -9.52 12.96 10.62
CA ASN A 176 -10.74 12.76 9.85
C ASN A 176 -11.04 11.26 9.68
N ASN A 177 -11.80 10.70 10.63
CA ASN A 177 -12.04 9.25 10.70
C ASN A 177 -12.69 8.66 9.45
N ALA A 178 -13.56 9.41 8.78
CA ALA A 178 -14.23 8.94 7.56
C ALA A 178 -13.24 8.84 6.39
N VAL A 179 -12.44 9.89 6.19
CA VAL A 179 -11.40 9.90 5.14
C VAL A 179 -10.30 8.90 5.46
N LEU A 180 -9.88 8.81 6.72
CA LEU A 180 -8.93 7.80 7.17
C LEU A 180 -9.45 6.37 6.90
N SER A 181 -10.72 6.09 7.20
CA SER A 181 -11.31 4.78 6.96
C SER A 181 -11.35 4.44 5.46
N ALA A 182 -11.65 5.41 4.60
CA ALA A 182 -11.63 5.20 3.16
C ALA A 182 -10.19 4.96 2.65
N ALA A 183 -9.22 5.77 3.06
CA ALA A 183 -7.82 5.61 2.69
C ALA A 183 -7.24 4.27 3.17
N LEU A 184 -7.60 3.81 4.38
CA LEU A 184 -7.23 2.49 4.89
C LEU A 184 -7.77 1.32 4.05
N ARG A 185 -8.93 1.49 3.42
CA ARG A 185 -9.50 0.47 2.53
C ARG A 185 -8.72 0.39 1.22
N ILE A 186 -8.40 1.54 0.62
CA ILE A 186 -7.56 1.59 -0.59
C ILE A 186 -6.20 0.97 -0.29
N HIS A 187 -5.52 1.42 0.78
CA HIS A 187 -4.24 0.85 1.21
C HIS A 187 -4.28 -0.68 1.40
N SER A 188 -5.39 -1.24 1.89
CA SER A 188 -5.55 -2.69 2.00
C SER A 188 -5.72 -3.40 0.65
N VAL A 189 -6.24 -2.72 -0.38
CA VAL A 189 -6.33 -3.23 -1.75
C VAL A 189 -4.96 -3.15 -2.42
N GLU A 190 -4.26 -2.02 -2.30
CA GLU A 190 -2.88 -1.84 -2.77
C GLU A 190 -1.94 -2.91 -2.20
N ALA A 191 -2.04 -3.20 -0.90
CA ALA A 191 -1.21 -4.23 -0.28
C ALA A 191 -1.47 -5.63 -0.89
N ARG A 192 -2.68 -5.89 -1.39
CA ARG A 192 -2.99 -7.14 -2.11
C ARG A 192 -2.48 -7.11 -3.55
N HIS A 193 -2.51 -5.96 -4.22
CA HIS A 193 -1.90 -5.78 -5.53
C HIS A 193 -0.39 -6.05 -5.47
N ALA A 194 0.31 -5.40 -4.54
CA ALA A 194 1.74 -5.63 -4.27
C ALA A 194 2.04 -7.11 -4.02
N ALA A 195 1.28 -7.76 -3.13
CA ALA A 195 1.46 -9.18 -2.84
C ALA A 195 1.20 -10.09 -4.06
N GLN A 196 0.17 -9.79 -4.84
CA GLN A 196 -0.18 -10.55 -6.04
C GLN A 196 0.87 -10.40 -7.13
N ILE A 197 1.35 -9.19 -7.39
CA ILE A 197 2.41 -8.94 -8.37
C ILE A 197 3.72 -9.62 -7.95
N ARG A 198 4.10 -9.51 -6.67
CA ARG A 198 5.26 -10.22 -6.09
C ARG A 198 5.16 -11.74 -6.29
N LEU A 199 3.97 -12.31 -6.07
CA LEU A 199 3.73 -13.73 -6.34
C LEU A 199 3.88 -14.07 -7.83
N MET A 200 3.40 -13.21 -8.74
CA MET A 200 3.56 -13.41 -10.18
C MET A 200 5.03 -13.35 -10.60
N VAL A 201 5.81 -12.40 -10.06
CA VAL A 201 7.27 -12.33 -10.28
C VAL A 201 7.96 -13.58 -9.74
N ASN A 202 7.60 -14.04 -8.53
CA ASN A 202 8.17 -15.25 -7.94
C ASN A 202 7.90 -16.48 -8.81
N LYS A 203 6.70 -16.63 -9.38
CA LYS A 203 6.35 -17.75 -10.28
C LYS A 203 7.22 -17.81 -11.54
N LEU A 204 7.81 -16.70 -11.98
CA LEU A 204 8.75 -16.70 -13.10
C LEU A 204 10.10 -17.36 -12.75
N GLN A 205 10.41 -17.54 -11.46
CA GLN A 205 11.63 -18.19 -10.98
C GLN A 205 12.91 -17.60 -11.60
N LEU A 206 12.92 -16.28 -11.77
CA LEU A 206 14.06 -15.56 -12.32
C LEU A 206 15.28 -15.76 -11.42
N VAL A 207 16.45 -15.85 -12.04
CA VAL A 207 17.73 -15.81 -11.31
C VAL A 207 17.72 -14.58 -10.40
N ASN A 208 18.25 -14.73 -9.18
CA ASN A 208 18.33 -13.68 -8.17
C ASN A 208 17.01 -13.29 -7.50
N LEU A 209 15.89 -13.96 -7.82
CA LEU A 209 14.54 -13.69 -7.31
C LEU A 209 13.77 -14.95 -6.90
N LYS A 210 14.43 -16.12 -6.76
CA LYS A 210 13.73 -17.39 -6.44
C LYS A 210 13.10 -17.40 -5.05
N GLN A 211 13.66 -16.59 -4.14
CA GLN A 211 13.20 -16.44 -2.76
C GLN A 211 12.36 -15.16 -2.55
N LEU A 212 11.82 -14.58 -3.64
CA LEU A 212 10.96 -13.40 -3.54
C LEU A 212 9.70 -13.71 -2.72
N ARG A 213 9.40 -12.85 -1.76
CA ARG A 213 8.24 -12.97 -0.85
C ARG A 213 7.09 -12.09 -1.32
N PRO A 214 5.85 -12.37 -0.90
CA PRO A 214 4.69 -11.53 -1.21
C PRO A 214 4.62 -10.23 -0.39
N TRP A 215 5.67 -9.85 0.33
CA TRP A 215 5.80 -8.56 1.01
C TRP A 215 7.23 -8.01 0.85
N PRO A 216 7.43 -6.68 0.90
CA PRO A 216 8.75 -6.06 0.90
C PRO A 216 9.60 -6.47 2.11
N GLY A 217 10.91 -6.44 1.96
CA GLY A 217 11.84 -6.58 3.07
C GLY A 217 13.28 -6.72 2.59
N GLN A 218 14.18 -7.11 3.49
CA GLN A 218 15.57 -7.33 3.12
C GLN A 218 15.70 -8.48 2.12
N ARG A 219 16.35 -8.21 0.98
CA ARG A 219 16.44 -9.15 -0.14
C ARG A 219 17.18 -10.42 0.25
N ARG A 220 16.81 -11.53 -0.40
CA ARG A 220 17.47 -12.84 -0.26
C ARG A 220 18.16 -13.28 -1.56
N SER A 221 19.24 -14.04 -1.41
CA SER A 221 19.85 -14.82 -2.50
C SER A 221 18.90 -15.93 -2.95
N ASP A 222 19.18 -16.56 -4.10
CA ASP A 222 18.41 -17.74 -4.54
C ASP A 222 18.50 -18.91 -3.55
N ASN A 223 19.54 -18.95 -2.71
CA ASN A 223 19.76 -19.95 -1.67
C ASN A 223 19.07 -19.59 -0.33
N GLY A 224 18.44 -18.41 -0.23
CA GLY A 224 17.74 -17.96 0.97
C GLY A 224 18.55 -17.07 1.91
N ASP A 225 19.82 -16.82 1.59
CA ASP A 225 20.72 -15.98 2.39
C ASP A 225 20.30 -14.52 2.32
N LEU A 226 20.30 -13.82 3.47
CA LEU A 226 20.02 -12.39 3.51
C LEU A 226 21.14 -11.60 2.82
N LEU A 227 20.77 -10.74 1.87
CA LEU A 227 21.67 -9.79 1.23
C LEU A 227 21.67 -8.51 2.05
N LYS A 228 22.79 -8.24 2.72
CA LYS A 228 22.93 -7.07 3.61
C LYS A 228 22.70 -5.76 2.85
N ASP A 229 21.91 -4.86 3.45
CA ASP A 229 21.64 -3.50 2.98
C ASP A 229 21.08 -3.42 1.54
N ASN A 230 20.39 -4.49 1.10
CA ASN A 230 19.72 -4.54 -0.19
C ASN A 230 18.22 -4.77 0.00
N PHE A 231 17.41 -3.77 -0.36
CA PHE A 231 15.95 -3.78 -0.22
C PHE A 231 15.23 -3.71 -1.57
N ASN A 232 15.99 -3.62 -2.68
CA ASN A 232 15.41 -3.56 -4.02
C ASN A 232 15.11 -4.97 -4.53
N ASP A 233 13.96 -5.50 -4.13
CA ASP A 233 13.45 -6.80 -4.59
C ASP A 233 13.16 -6.82 -6.10
N SER A 234 12.99 -5.66 -6.75
CA SER A 234 12.77 -5.63 -8.20
C SER A 234 13.99 -6.01 -9.01
N THR A 235 15.21 -5.86 -8.44
CA THR A 235 16.49 -5.97 -9.17
C THR A 235 16.57 -5.10 -10.44
N LEU A 236 15.65 -4.16 -10.64
CA LEU A 236 15.67 -3.17 -11.71
C LEU A 236 16.33 -1.91 -11.18
N GLY A 237 17.35 -1.43 -11.89
CA GLY A 237 18.05 -0.17 -11.58
C GLY A 237 18.50 -0.01 -10.13
N THR A 238 18.88 1.23 -9.78
CA THR A 238 19.16 1.62 -8.39
C THR A 238 17.93 2.34 -7.84
N MET A 239 16.94 1.57 -7.37
CA MET A 239 15.65 2.09 -6.89
C MET A 239 15.67 2.41 -5.40
N ALA A 240 16.69 3.16 -4.97
CA ALA A 240 16.81 3.55 -3.57
C ALA A 240 15.55 4.29 -3.11
N ALA A 241 15.07 5.29 -3.82
CA ALA A 241 13.98 6.15 -3.32
C ALA A 241 12.65 5.46 -2.94
N ILE A 242 12.36 4.24 -3.44
CA ILE A 242 11.17 3.48 -3.04
C ILE A 242 11.41 2.71 -1.74
N TYR A 243 12.59 2.11 -1.60
CA TYR A 243 12.91 1.22 -0.48
C TYR A 243 13.85 1.83 0.57
N ASP A 244 14.37 3.02 0.30
CA ASP A 244 15.35 3.71 1.12
C ASP A 244 14.67 4.43 2.28
N LYS A 245 15.48 4.65 3.31
CA LYS A 245 15.10 5.30 4.55
C LYS A 245 14.82 6.76 4.29
N ASP A 246 13.66 7.23 4.71
CA ASP A 246 13.46 8.66 4.87
C ASP A 246 14.41 9.17 5.96
N SER A 247 15.35 10.02 5.58
CA SER A 247 16.45 10.46 6.45
C SER A 247 15.97 11.21 7.70
N THR A 248 14.74 11.72 7.66
CA THR A 248 14.14 12.52 8.74
C THR A 248 13.37 11.68 9.77
N VAL A 249 13.10 10.40 9.48
CA VAL A 249 12.38 9.51 10.40
C VAL A 249 13.15 8.23 10.67
N ALA A 250 12.95 7.67 11.87
CA ALA A 250 13.47 6.35 12.24
C ALA A 250 12.60 5.24 11.60
N ASN A 251 12.48 5.26 10.28
CA ASN A 251 11.64 4.36 9.49
C ASN A 251 12.50 3.66 8.43
N ASN A 252 12.76 2.37 8.59
CA ASN A 252 13.60 1.61 7.68
C ASN A 252 13.26 0.12 7.73
N GLU A 253 13.50 -0.60 6.64
CA GLU A 253 13.24 -2.03 6.48
C GLU A 253 14.03 -2.95 7.44
N ASN A 254 14.88 -2.37 8.31
CA ASN A 254 15.60 -3.05 9.38
C ASN A 254 15.14 -2.60 10.78
N LYS A 255 13.95 -1.98 10.89
CA LYS A 255 13.44 -1.45 12.15
C LYS A 255 13.03 -2.59 13.10
N THR A 256 13.74 -2.67 14.21
CA THR A 256 13.52 -3.70 15.24
C THR A 256 12.92 -3.14 16.53
N VAL A 257 12.57 -1.85 16.56
CA VAL A 257 12.01 -1.19 17.75
C VAL A 257 10.67 -0.54 17.42
N GLN A 258 9.64 -0.82 18.22
CA GLN A 258 8.33 -0.18 18.12
C GLN A 258 7.83 0.27 19.47
N ALA A 259 7.35 1.52 19.53
CA ALA A 259 6.88 2.15 20.77
C ALA A 259 7.90 2.03 21.93
N GLY A 260 9.20 2.09 21.61
CA GLY A 260 10.29 1.93 22.58
C GLY A 260 10.63 0.50 22.97
N ILE A 261 9.94 -0.50 22.42
CA ILE A 261 10.14 -1.92 22.73
C ILE A 261 10.97 -2.57 21.62
N SER A 262 12.08 -3.22 22.00
CA SER A 262 12.83 -4.10 21.09
C SER A 262 12.00 -5.33 20.77
N LEU A 263 11.80 -5.58 19.49
CA LEU A 263 11.14 -6.77 18.98
C LEU A 263 12.09 -7.97 18.97
N VAL A 264 13.38 -7.72 18.82
CA VAL A 264 14.41 -8.76 18.91
C VAL A 264 14.59 -9.19 20.35
N GLY A 265 14.60 -10.50 20.59
CA GLY A 265 14.80 -11.06 21.93
C GLY A 265 13.62 -10.86 22.87
N ILE A 266 12.43 -10.51 22.37
CA ILE A 266 11.26 -10.24 23.20
C ILE A 266 10.95 -11.44 24.10
N ASN A 267 10.85 -11.22 25.41
CA ASN A 267 10.70 -12.27 26.42
C ASN A 267 11.73 -13.42 26.34
N GLY A 268 12.94 -13.14 25.86
CA GLY A 268 13.99 -14.15 25.68
C GLY A 268 13.82 -15.02 24.43
N ASN A 269 12.88 -14.71 23.53
CA ASN A 269 12.72 -15.41 22.27
C ASN A 269 13.85 -15.05 21.30
N VAL A 270 14.76 -15.99 21.08
CA VAL A 270 15.93 -15.84 20.18
C VAL A 270 15.60 -16.03 18.70
N GLU A 271 14.41 -16.54 18.35
CA GLU A 271 13.98 -16.73 16.97
C GLU A 271 13.58 -15.43 16.29
N VAL A 272 13.14 -14.43 17.07
CA VAL A 272 12.85 -13.08 16.55
C VAL A 272 14.17 -12.35 16.36
N THR A 273 14.83 -12.61 15.24
CA THR A 273 16.05 -11.93 14.78
C THR A 273 15.72 -10.65 14.01
N VAL A 274 16.73 -9.87 13.60
CA VAL A 274 16.52 -8.57 12.92
C VAL A 274 15.62 -8.69 11.69
N ALA A 275 15.86 -9.69 10.84
CA ALA A 275 15.09 -9.86 9.61
C ALA A 275 13.60 -10.20 9.88
N PRO A 276 13.22 -11.25 10.64
CA PRO A 276 11.83 -11.48 11.04
C PRO A 276 11.17 -10.30 11.78
N ALA A 277 11.93 -9.59 12.63
CA ALA A 277 11.42 -8.44 13.36
C ALA A 277 11.08 -7.27 12.43
N ALA A 278 11.93 -6.99 11.45
CA ALA A 278 11.77 -5.84 10.56
C ALA A 278 10.83 -6.11 9.38
N GLU A 279 10.81 -7.35 8.85
CA GLU A 279 9.93 -7.78 7.75
C GLU A 279 8.43 -7.77 8.12
N SER A 280 8.10 -7.62 9.40
CA SER A 280 6.72 -7.51 9.88
C SER A 280 6.08 -6.14 9.57
N PHE A 281 6.88 -5.17 9.09
CA PHE A 281 6.45 -3.79 8.90
C PHE A 281 6.87 -3.30 7.52
N ASP A 282 5.89 -3.14 6.63
CA ASP A 282 6.08 -2.37 5.41
C ASP A 282 6.25 -0.89 5.76
N GLU A 283 7.42 -0.29 5.54
CA GLU A 283 7.71 1.02 6.09
C GLU A 283 7.16 2.16 5.22
N PHE A 284 6.39 3.06 5.84
CA PHE A 284 5.80 4.18 5.12
C PHE A 284 6.84 5.13 4.50
N LEU A 285 6.46 5.84 3.44
CA LEU A 285 7.21 6.98 2.92
C LEU A 285 6.51 8.27 3.29
N LEU A 286 7.24 9.28 3.78
CA LEU A 286 6.66 10.62 3.89
C LEU A 286 6.33 11.14 2.49
N THR A 287 5.35 12.04 2.42
CA THR A 287 4.87 12.62 1.16
C THR A 287 5.99 13.17 0.29
N ALA A 288 7.00 13.84 0.88
CA ALA A 288 8.13 14.38 0.14
C ALA A 288 8.99 13.28 -0.52
N SER A 289 9.25 12.19 0.21
CA SER A 289 10.04 11.05 -0.27
C SER A 289 9.29 10.26 -1.35
N ALA A 290 8.01 9.97 -1.14
CA ALA A 290 7.16 9.33 -2.14
C ALA A 290 7.01 10.18 -3.41
N ARG A 291 6.80 11.50 -3.25
CA ARG A 291 6.75 12.47 -4.36
C ARG A 291 8.04 12.50 -5.16
N LYS A 292 9.19 12.52 -4.47
CA LYS A 292 10.50 12.47 -5.11
C LYS A 292 10.67 11.17 -5.88
N ALA A 293 10.34 10.02 -5.29
CA ALA A 293 10.40 8.72 -5.96
C ALA A 293 9.53 8.70 -7.23
N ALA A 294 8.26 9.11 -7.14
CA ALA A 294 7.36 9.16 -8.30
C ALA A 294 7.89 10.10 -9.41
N ASN A 295 8.34 11.30 -9.04
CA ASN A 295 8.89 12.29 -9.97
C ASN A 295 10.18 11.81 -10.66
N ASP A 296 11.06 11.14 -9.92
CA ASP A 296 12.35 10.73 -10.45
C ASP A 296 12.25 9.45 -11.27
N LEU A 297 11.34 8.54 -10.93
CA LEU A 297 11.25 7.22 -11.55
C LEU A 297 10.19 7.14 -12.66
N PHE A 298 9.06 7.82 -12.52
CA PHE A 298 7.90 7.53 -13.38
C PHE A 298 7.31 8.75 -14.06
N ILE A 299 7.41 9.94 -13.48
CA ILE A 299 6.74 11.14 -14.01
C ILE A 299 7.71 11.96 -14.88
N LYS A 300 7.22 12.46 -16.02
CA LYS A 300 7.98 13.34 -16.91
C LYS A 300 8.08 14.75 -16.34
N THR A 301 9.14 15.48 -16.70
CA THR A 301 9.48 16.80 -16.14
C THR A 301 8.33 17.80 -16.15
N GLY A 302 7.51 17.85 -17.21
CA GLY A 302 6.37 18.78 -17.33
C GLY A 302 5.15 18.45 -16.46
N TYR A 303 5.15 17.29 -15.80
CA TYR A 303 4.02 16.79 -15.02
C TYR A 303 4.39 16.50 -13.56
N LYS A 304 5.60 16.89 -13.13
CA LYS A 304 6.09 16.62 -11.79
C LYS A 304 5.13 17.14 -10.73
N LEU A 305 4.92 16.31 -9.72
CA LEU A 305 4.15 16.64 -8.53
C LEU A 305 4.90 17.72 -7.74
N ILE A 306 4.18 18.79 -7.40
CA ILE A 306 4.69 19.90 -6.59
C ILE A 306 4.55 19.56 -5.12
#